data_AF-A0A953NQL6-F1
#
_entry.id   AF-A0A953NQL6-F1
#
_cell.length_a   1.000
_cell.length_b   1.000
_cell.length_c   1.000
_cell.angle_alpha   90.00
_cell.angle_beta   90.00
_cell.angle_gamma   90.00
#
_symmetry.space_group_name_H-M   'P 1'
#
loop_
_entity.id
_entity.type
_entity.pdbx_description
1 polymer ?
#
loop_
_entity_poly.entity_id
_entity_poly.type
_entity_poly.pdbx_seq_one_letter_code
_entity_poly.pdbx_strand_id
1 'polypeptide(L)'
;MTAQRWIRSGMLGLAVGILLFAGAAGGNEGSKRSTGTASQAATKQQDEETERVEGEKRFHTNCSRCHQYPHKFPPRMMATIVRHMRVRATITDEDMRLVLRYMTQ
;
A
#
# COMPACT_ATOMS: atom_id res chain seq x y z
N MET A 1 13.64 -18.15 -40.53
CA MET A 1 12.55 -17.69 -39.65
C MET A 1 12.82 -16.20 -39.35
N THR A 2 12.48 -15.33 -40.30
CA THR A 2 11.25 -14.49 -40.34
C THR A 2 11.24 -13.46 -39.21
N ALA A 3 11.79 -12.26 -39.38
CA ALA A 3 11.23 -11.14 -40.16
C ALA A 3 9.86 -10.66 -39.62
N GLN A 4 9.83 -9.70 -38.68
CA GLN A 4 8.73 -8.74 -38.46
C GLN A 4 9.02 -7.94 -37.16
N ARG A 5 9.33 -6.63 -37.09
CA ARG A 5 9.25 -5.44 -37.95
C ARG A 5 7.87 -5.03 -38.47
N TRP A 6 6.80 -5.38 -37.79
CA TRP A 6 5.47 -4.81 -37.98
C TRP A 6 4.82 -4.96 -36.59
N ILE A 7 4.77 -3.97 -35.71
CA ILE A 7 3.71 -2.96 -35.63
C ILE A 7 4.31 -1.75 -34.88
N ARG A 8 5.03 -0.92 -35.62
CA ARG A 8 4.97 0.52 -35.41
C ARG A 8 3.52 0.95 -35.56
N SER A 9 3.14 2.00 -34.84
CA SER A 9 2.19 3.00 -35.37
C SER A 9 0.76 2.52 -35.58
N GLY A 10 -0.04 2.59 -34.52
CA GLY A 10 -1.49 2.69 -34.61
C GLY A 10 -1.98 3.84 -33.74
N MET A 11 -2.22 5.01 -34.37
CA MET A 11 -3.24 6.01 -34.04
C MET A 11 -3.23 6.59 -32.60
N LEU A 12 -2.85 7.83 -32.34
CA LEU A 12 -3.37 9.08 -32.91
C LEU A 12 -4.91 9.11 -32.96
N GLY A 13 -5.56 9.82 -32.03
CA GLY A 13 -6.88 10.39 -32.29
C GLY A 13 -7.91 10.37 -31.16
N LEU A 14 -8.07 11.52 -30.50
CA LEU A 14 -9.30 12.32 -30.46
C LEU A 14 -10.57 11.79 -29.74
N ALA A 15 -10.96 12.46 -28.64
CA ALA A 15 -12.33 12.86 -28.20
C ALA A 15 -12.26 13.19 -26.69
N VAL A 16 -12.33 14.42 -26.17
CA VAL A 16 -13.41 15.46 -26.23
C VAL A 16 -14.79 14.85 -26.10
N GLY A 17 -15.43 15.03 -24.93
CA GLY A 17 -16.80 14.58 -24.68
C GLY A 17 -17.29 14.86 -23.27
N ILE A 18 -17.80 16.08 -23.08
CA ILE A 18 -18.57 16.62 -21.95
C ILE A 18 -19.65 15.65 -21.43
N LEU A 19 -19.78 15.50 -20.11
CA LEU A 19 -21.08 15.32 -19.44
C LEU A 19 -21.05 15.97 -18.05
N LEU A 20 -21.62 17.18 -17.98
CA LEU A 20 -22.06 17.84 -16.76
C LEU A 20 -23.33 17.13 -16.29
N PHE A 21 -23.29 16.47 -15.13
CA PHE A 21 -24.49 16.03 -14.43
C PHE A 21 -24.79 16.99 -13.27
N ALA A 22 -25.78 17.86 -13.48
CA ALA A 22 -26.51 18.52 -12.41
C ALA A 22 -27.73 17.66 -12.06
N GLY A 23 -27.89 17.29 -10.80
CA GLY A 23 -29.02 16.47 -10.32
C GLY A 23 -29.17 16.57 -8.81
N ALA A 24 -30.40 16.89 -8.38
CA ALA A 24 -30.78 17.50 -7.12
C ALA A 24 -30.73 16.61 -5.87
N ALA A 25 -30.71 17.29 -4.72
CA ALA A 25 -30.87 16.76 -3.38
C ALA A 25 -32.17 15.96 -3.20
N GLY A 26 -32.03 14.75 -2.66
CA GLY A 26 -33.12 13.94 -2.13
C GLY A 26 -32.69 13.38 -0.78
N GLY A 27 -33.22 13.96 0.30
CA GLY A 27 -33.08 13.43 1.64
C GLY A 27 -33.87 12.14 1.79
N ASN A 28 -33.25 11.14 2.43
CA ASN A 28 -33.98 10.02 3.02
C ASN A 28 -33.33 9.71 4.38
N GLU A 29 -33.90 10.29 5.44
CA GLU A 29 -33.73 9.82 6.81
C GLU A 29 -34.42 8.46 6.93
N GLY A 30 -33.61 7.40 6.90
CA GLY A 30 -34.07 6.04 7.01
C GLY A 30 -33.20 5.23 7.95
N SER A 31 -33.65 5.14 9.20
CA SER A 31 -33.51 3.97 10.08
C SER A 31 -32.11 3.58 10.59
N LYS A 32 -31.82 4.03 11.82
CA LYS A 32 -30.79 3.43 12.69
C LYS A 32 -31.22 2.02 13.12
N ARG A 33 -30.55 0.96 12.65
CA ARG A 33 -29.93 -0.09 13.51
C ARG A 33 -29.22 -1.20 12.73
N SER A 34 -28.03 -1.53 13.24
CA SER A 34 -27.27 -2.79 13.12
C SER A 34 -26.68 -3.19 11.76
N THR A 35 -25.79 -2.38 11.20
CA THR A 35 -24.86 -2.81 10.12
C THR A 35 -23.42 -2.28 10.32
N GLY A 36 -23.10 -1.74 11.49
CA GLY A 36 -21.81 -1.08 11.75
C GLY A 36 -20.62 -2.04 11.85
N THR A 37 -20.82 -3.26 12.32
CA THR A 37 -19.71 -4.20 12.59
C THR A 37 -19.12 -4.80 11.32
N ALA A 38 -19.95 -5.16 10.33
CA ALA A 38 -19.47 -5.74 9.07
C ALA A 38 -18.73 -4.70 8.21
N SER A 39 -19.23 -3.47 8.16
CA SER A 39 -18.57 -2.37 7.44
C SER A 39 -17.23 -1.98 8.07
N GLN A 40 -17.14 -1.94 9.41
CA GLN A 40 -15.89 -1.63 10.11
C GLN A 40 -14.85 -2.75 9.99
N ALA A 41 -15.27 -4.01 9.98
CA ALA A 41 -14.37 -5.13 9.79
C ALA A 41 -13.74 -5.13 8.39
N ALA A 42 -14.53 -4.84 7.35
CA ALA A 42 -14.02 -4.75 5.98
C ALA A 42 -13.02 -3.59 5.80
N THR A 43 -13.27 -2.42 6.39
CA THR A 43 -12.33 -1.29 6.36
C THR A 43 -11.02 -1.63 7.10
N LYS A 44 -11.12 -2.25 8.28
CA LYS A 44 -9.92 -2.64 9.06
C LYS A 44 -9.04 -3.65 8.31
N GLN A 45 -9.64 -4.59 7.59
CA GLN A 45 -8.89 -5.54 6.75
C GLN A 45 -8.17 -4.86 5.58
N GLN A 46 -8.83 -3.89 4.93
CA GLN A 46 -8.21 -3.11 3.87
C GLN A 46 -7.05 -2.27 4.41
N ASP A 47 -7.21 -1.65 5.58
CA ASP A 47 -6.15 -0.87 6.22
C ASP A 47 -4.94 -1.76 6.58
N GLU A 48 -5.18 -2.94 7.15
CA GLU A 48 -4.12 -3.91 7.49
C GLU A 48 -3.32 -4.36 6.26
N GLU A 49 -4.01 -4.64 5.15
CA GLU A 49 -3.36 -5.01 3.89
C GLU A 49 -2.56 -3.84 3.31
N THR A 50 -3.11 -2.62 3.37
CA THR A 50 -2.43 -1.41 2.88
C THR A 50 -1.16 -1.15 3.68
N GLU A 51 -1.21 -1.28 5.01
CA GLU A 51 -0.03 -1.16 5.87
C GLU A 51 1.00 -2.26 5.62
N ARG A 52 0.56 -3.50 5.31
CA ARG A 52 1.46 -4.60 4.95
C ARG A 52 2.22 -4.32 3.66
N VAL A 53 1.52 -3.87 2.62
CA VAL A 53 2.10 -3.52 1.31
C VAL A 53 3.05 -2.33 1.43
N GLU A 54 2.68 -1.28 2.17
CA GLU A 54 3.59 -0.17 2.42
C GLU A 54 4.81 -0.62 3.23
N GLY A 55 4.64 -1.49 4.23
CA GLY A 55 5.75 -2.07 5.00
C GLY A 55 6.74 -2.84 4.14
N GLU A 56 6.26 -3.65 3.20
CA GLU A 56 7.08 -4.38 2.23
C GLU A 56 7.91 -3.41 1.36
N LYS A 57 7.26 -2.37 0.82
CA LYS A 57 7.94 -1.33 0.03
C LYS A 57 9.02 -0.61 0.84
N ARG A 58 8.73 -0.24 2.09
CA ARG A 58 9.71 0.40 2.99
C ARG A 58 10.85 -0.53 3.33
N PHE A 59 10.59 -1.82 3.51
CA PHE A 59 11.61 -2.83 3.77
C PHE A 59 12.58 -2.94 2.59
N HIS A 60 12.07 -3.07 1.36
CA HIS A 60 12.92 -3.13 0.17
C HIS A 60 13.74 -1.86 -0.04
N THR A 61 13.17 -0.71 0.30
CA THR A 61 13.85 0.59 0.16
C THR A 61 14.96 0.76 1.19
N ASN A 62 14.83 0.23 2.41
CA ASN A 62 15.73 0.56 3.52
C ASN A 62 16.67 -0.60 3.95
N CYS A 63 16.23 -1.85 3.94
CA CYS A 63 16.86 -2.94 4.68
C CYS A 63 17.90 -3.76 3.90
N SER A 64 18.03 -3.57 2.58
CA SER A 64 18.98 -4.28 1.72
C SER A 64 20.05 -3.37 1.10
N ARG A 65 20.10 -2.10 1.52
CA ARG A 65 21.02 -1.09 0.97
C ARG A 65 22.47 -1.33 1.36
N CYS A 66 22.72 -1.87 2.55
CA CYS A 66 24.06 -1.95 3.13
C CYS A 66 24.55 -3.40 3.30
N HIS A 67 23.64 -4.35 3.51
CA HIS A 67 23.95 -5.76 3.67
C HIS A 67 22.68 -6.58 3.40
N GLN A 68 22.83 -7.90 3.25
CA GLN A 68 21.68 -8.78 3.22
C GLN A 68 21.00 -8.80 4.59
N TYR A 69 19.66 -8.74 4.61
CA TYR A 69 18.92 -8.82 5.86
C TYR A 69 19.14 -10.19 6.53
N PRO A 70 19.21 -10.26 7.86
CA PRO A 70 19.48 -11.50 8.56
C PRO A 70 18.24 -12.43 8.56
N HIS A 71 18.46 -13.74 8.66
CA HIS A 71 17.37 -14.72 8.78
C HIS A 71 16.42 -14.40 9.95
N LYS A 72 15.15 -14.81 9.81
CA LYS A 72 14.04 -14.50 10.74
C LYS A 72 14.46 -14.65 12.20
N PHE A 73 14.49 -13.53 12.91
CA PHE A 73 14.64 -13.49 14.36
C PHE A 73 13.25 -13.43 15.04
N PRO A 74 13.15 -13.76 16.34
CA PRO A 74 11.94 -13.53 17.10
C PRO A 74 11.49 -12.06 17.03
N PRO A 75 10.17 -11.76 17.01
CA PRO A 75 9.65 -10.40 16.83
C PRO A 75 10.25 -9.34 17.77
N ARG A 76 10.50 -9.71 19.03
CA ARG A 76 11.12 -8.83 20.03
C ARG A 76 12.55 -8.42 19.64
N MET A 77 13.33 -9.35 19.11
CA MET A 77 14.69 -9.08 18.66
C MET A 77 14.68 -8.24 17.38
N MET A 78 13.74 -8.51 16.47
CA MET A 78 13.56 -7.67 15.28
C MET A 78 13.23 -6.22 15.63
N ALA A 79 12.38 -5.98 16.62
CA ALA A 79 12.08 -4.63 17.08
C ALA A 79 13.34 -3.88 17.55
N THR A 80 14.21 -4.53 18.32
CA THR A 80 15.48 -3.95 18.78
C THR A 80 16.41 -3.63 17.60
N ILE A 81 16.55 -4.57 16.67
CA ILE A 81 17.43 -4.41 15.49
C ILE A 81 16.93 -3.27 14.61
N VAL A 82 15.64 -3.26 14.25
CA VAL A 82 15.06 -2.21 13.39
C VAL A 82 15.13 -0.84 14.06
N ARG A 83 14.96 -0.77 15.39
CA ARG A 83 15.14 0.48 16.14
C ARG A 83 16.59 0.98 16.15
N HIS A 84 17.57 0.09 16.25
CA HIS A 84 18.97 0.47 16.06
C HIS A 84 19.24 0.93 14.62
N MET A 85 18.67 0.24 13.63
CA MET A 85 18.79 0.60 12.22
C MET A 85 18.09 1.91 11.86
N ARG A 86 17.10 2.34 12.62
CA ARG A 86 16.45 3.65 12.42
C ARG A 86 17.47 4.79 12.35
N VAL A 87 18.41 4.81 13.28
CA VAL A 87 19.46 5.83 13.34
C VAL A 87 20.51 5.61 12.25
N ARG A 88 20.88 4.34 12.01
CA ARG A 88 21.99 3.99 11.09
C ARG A 88 21.63 4.14 9.62
N ALA A 89 20.39 3.82 9.26
CA ALA A 89 19.87 3.83 7.89
C ALA A 89 18.90 5.00 7.64
N THR A 90 18.86 5.97 8.55
CA THR A 90 18.02 7.18 8.47
C THR A 90 16.55 6.85 8.16
N ILE A 91 16.01 5.87 8.87
CA ILE A 91 14.61 5.43 8.71
C ILE A 91 13.72 6.37 9.55
N THR A 92 12.59 6.79 8.99
CA THR A 92 11.62 7.61 9.75
C THR A 92 10.92 6.76 10.82
N ASP A 93 10.25 7.41 11.78
CA ASP A 93 9.43 6.68 12.76
C ASP A 93 8.31 5.87 12.12
N GLU A 94 7.70 6.42 11.06
CA GLU A 94 6.62 5.75 10.35
C GLU A 94 7.13 4.58 9.52
N ASP A 95 8.22 4.77 8.76
CA ASP A 95 8.83 3.66 8.01
C ASP A 95 9.27 2.55 8.96
N MET A 96 9.81 2.88 10.15
CA MET A 96 10.19 1.89 11.16
C MET A 96 8.99 1.04 11.60
N ARG A 97 7.83 1.67 11.85
CA ARG A 97 6.60 0.97 12.26
C ARG A 97 6.11 0.02 11.18
N LEU A 98 6.06 0.48 9.94
CA LEU A 98 5.59 -0.29 8.78
C LEU A 98 6.55 -1.45 8.47
N VAL A 99 7.86 -1.20 8.46
CA VAL A 99 8.89 -2.23 8.28
C VAL A 99 8.80 -3.29 9.36
N LEU A 100 8.70 -2.89 10.63
CA LEU A 100 8.61 -3.85 11.72
C LEU A 100 7.36 -4.72 11.60
N ARG A 101 6.21 -4.12 11.27
CA ARG A 101 4.98 -4.87 11.00
C ARG A 101 5.14 -5.87 9.86
N TYR A 102 5.81 -5.51 8.77
CA TYR A 102 6.10 -6.44 7.67
C TYR A 102 7.02 -7.59 8.11
N MET A 103 8.04 -7.31 8.92
CA MET A 103 9.04 -8.31 9.33
C MET A 103 8.56 -9.30 10.40
N THR A 104 7.49 -8.98 11.14
CA THR A 104 7.03 -9.78 12.29
C THR A 104 5.66 -10.43 12.11
N GLN A 105 5.02 -10.26 10.95
CA GLN A 105 3.89 -11.07 10.53
C GLN A 105 4.39 -12.39 9.92
#